data_AF-A0A378SWW8-F1
#
_entry.id   AF-A0A378SWW8-F1
#
_cell.length_a   1.000
_cell.length_b   1.000
_cell.length_c   1.000
_cell.angle_alpha   90.00
_cell.angle_beta   90.00
_cell.angle_gamma   90.00
#
_symmetry.space_group_name_H-M   'P 1'
#
loop_
_entity.id
_entity.type
_entity.pdbx_description
1 polymer ?
#
loop_
_entity_poly.entity_id
_entity_poly.type
_entity_poly.pdbx_seq_one_letter_code
_entity_poly.pdbx_strand_id
1 'polypeptide(L)' 'MESFFALLQRNVLDRKRWSTRAELRLAIVTWIERTYHRRRRQRALGRLTPIEFELLHTPVATAA' A
#
# COMPACT_ATOMS: atom_id res chain seq x y z
N MET A 1 9.26 6.02 -11.82
CA MET A 1 8.48 5.31 -10.77
C MET A 1 8.06 6.37 -9.76
N GLU A 2 6.76 6.50 -9.47
CA GLU A 2 6.29 7.45 -8.44
C GLU A 2 6.62 6.87 -7.05
N SER A 3 7.15 7.69 -6.14
CA SER A 3 7.55 7.22 -4.80
C SER A 3 6.33 6.88 -3.94
N PHE A 4 6.52 6.03 -2.93
CA PHE A 4 5.48 5.72 -1.96
C PHE A 4 4.90 6.98 -1.30
N PHE A 5 5.78 7.89 -0.85
CA PHE A 5 5.35 9.13 -0.17
C PHE A 5 4.58 10.07 -1.10
N ALA A 6 4.99 10.21 -2.36
CA ALA A 6 4.24 11.02 -3.33
C ALA A 6 2.82 10.47 -3.56
N LEU A 7 2.68 9.14 -3.62
CA LEU A 7 1.37 8.49 -3.73
C LEU A 7 0.54 8.67 -2.46
N LEU A 8 1.15 8.51 -1.29
CA LEU A 8 0.45 8.68 -0.01
C LEU A 8 -0.05 10.11 0.15
N GLN A 9 0.78 11.09 -0.21
CA GLN A 9 0.44 12.50 -0.20
C GLN A 9 -0.80 12.76 -1.06
N ARG A 10 -0.74 12.41 -2.36
CA ARG A 10 -1.82 12.67 -3.31
C ARG A 10 -3.12 11.92 -2.99
N ASN A 11 -3.02 10.68 -2.54
CA ASN A 11 -4.18 9.79 -2.42
C ASN A 11 -4.79 9.74 -1.01
N VAL A 12 -4.11 10.28 0.01
CA VAL A 12 -4.62 10.29 1.39
C VAL A 12 -4.49 11.68 2.02
N LEU A 13 -3.28 12.23 2.07
CA LEU A 13 -3.01 13.46 2.83
C LEU A 13 -3.73 14.68 2.23
N ASP A 14 -3.66 14.83 0.90
CA ASP A 14 -4.23 15.99 0.19
C ASP A 14 -5.73 15.86 -0.10
N ARG A 15 -6.35 14.71 0.22
CA ARG A 15 -7.74 14.44 -0.18
C ARG A 15 -8.75 15.29 0.57
N LYS A 16 -8.47 15.60 1.83
CA LYS A 16 -9.30 16.44 2.70
C LYS A 16 -8.51 16.85 3.94
N ARG A 17 -9.02 17.84 4.67
CA ARG A 17 -8.58 18.08 6.05
C ARG A 17 -9.09 16.98 6.96
N TRP A 18 -8.24 16.53 7.88
CA TRP A 18 -8.54 15.50 8.86
C TRP A 18 -8.78 16.15 10.21
N SER A 19 -9.86 15.76 10.88
CA SER A 19 -10.23 16.36 12.17
C SER A 19 -9.30 15.87 13.28
N THR A 20 -8.83 14.63 13.19
CA THR A 20 -7.93 14.03 14.17
C THR A 20 -6.80 13.25 13.51
N ARG A 21 -5.69 13.09 14.25
CA ARG A 21 -4.58 12.22 13.84
C ARG A 21 -5.00 10.75 13.77
N ALA A 22 -5.97 10.32 14.58
CA ALA A 22 -6.46 8.94 14.58
C ALA A 22 -7.22 8.62 13.28
N GLU A 23 -8.08 9.52 12.81
CA GLU A 23 -8.75 9.38 11.52
C GLU A 23 -7.75 9.31 10.36
N LEU A 24 -6.75 10.20 10.38
CA LEU A 24 -5.70 10.19 9.37
C LEU A 24 -4.93 8.86 9.37
N ARG A 25 -4.54 8.37 10.56
CA ARG A 25 -3.85 7.08 10.69
C ARG A 25 -4.69 5.93 10.12
N LEU A 26 -5.99 5.89 10.44
CA LEU A 26 -6.90 4.87 9.93
C LEU A 26 -7.00 4.93 8.40
N ALA A 27 -7.09 6.13 7.83
CA ALA A 27 -7.13 6.32 6.38
C ALA A 27 -5.84 5.89 5.69
N ILE A 28 -4.68 6.19 6.28
CA ILE A 28 -3.36 5.75 5.79
C ILE A 28 -3.30 4.23 5.75
N VAL A 29 -3.58 3.56 6.89
CA VAL A 29 -3.53 2.08 6.97
C VAL A 29 -4.52 1.46 5.98
N THR A 30 -5.74 1.98 5.93
CA THR A 30 -6.77 1.48 5.01
C THR A 30 -6.34 1.61 3.55
N TRP A 31 -5.74 2.73 3.16
CA TRP A 31 -5.27 2.94 1.80
C TRP A 31 -4.06 2.07 1.46
N ILE A 32 -3.11 1.90 2.39
CA ILE A 32 -1.97 1.01 2.23
C ILE A 32 -2.46 -0.41 1.97
N GLU A 33 -3.31 -0.94 2.85
CA GLU A 33 -3.79 -2.32 2.76
C GLU A 33 -4.69 -2.56 1.55
N ARG A 34 -5.71 -1.71 1.34
CA ARG A 34 -6.73 -1.97 0.32
C ARG A 34 -6.31 -1.55 -1.08
N THR A 35 -5.48 -0.52 -1.20
CA THR A 35 -5.13 0.05 -2.49
C THR A 35 -3.67 -0.23 -2.83
N TYR A 36 -2.73 0.19 -1.98
CA TYR A 36 -1.31 0.10 -2.30
C TYR A 36 -0.82 -1.35 -2.41
N HIS A 37 -1.12 -2.19 -1.41
CA HIS A 37 -0.69 -3.59 -1.37
C HIS A 37 -1.53 -4.53 -2.23
N ARG A 38 -2.87 -4.33 -2.28
CA ARG A 38 -3.80 -5.29 -2.93
C ARG A 38 -4.20 -4.96 -4.36
N ARG A 39 -4.15 -3.69 -4.79
CA ARG A 39 -4.71 -3.27 -6.10
C ARG A 39 -3.69 -2.64 -7.02
N ARG A 40 -2.70 -1.93 -6.46
CA ARG A 40 -1.73 -1.19 -7.26
C ARG A 40 -0.65 -2.13 -7.80
N ARG A 41 -0.67 -2.34 -9.12
CA ARG A 41 0.38 -3.04 -9.86
C ARG A 41 1.58 -2.14 -10.10
N GLN A 42 2.78 -2.65 -9.85
CA GLN A 42 4.02 -1.89 -9.94
C GLN A 42 4.90 -2.41 -11.07
N ARG A 43 5.39 -1.53 -11.95
CA ARG A 43 6.25 -1.95 -13.07
C ARG A 43 7.55 -2.61 -12.61
N ALA A 44 8.12 -2.18 -11.48
CA ALA A 44 9.33 -2.82 -10.95
C ALA A 44 9.08 -4.19 -10.34
N LEU A 45 7.85 -4.49 -9.92
CA LEU A 45 7.46 -5.82 -9.48
C LEU A 45 6.96 -6.68 -10.65
N GLY A 46 7.36 -6.38 -11.89
CA GLY A 46 6.87 -7.12 -13.07
C GLY A 46 5.38 -6.94 -13.36
N ARG A 47 4.79 -5.79 -12.99
CA ARG A 47 3.34 -5.52 -13.02
C ARG A 47 2.52 -6.34 -12.02
N LEU A 48 3.14 -6.87 -10.98
CA LEU A 48 2.47 -7.45 -9.83
C LEU A 48 2.11 -6.38 -8.79
N THR A 49 1.13 -6.69 -7.95
CA THR A 49 0.89 -6.00 -6.69
C THR A 49 1.95 -6.40 -5.66
N PRO A 50 2.20 -5.58 -4.62
CA PRO A 50 3.11 -5.96 -3.54
C PRO A 50 2.79 -7.32 -2.92
N ILE A 51 1.51 -7.60 -2.64
CA ILE A 51 1.11 -8.90 -2.07
C ILE A 51 1.37 -10.04 -3.04
N GLU A 52 1.02 -9.90 -4.33
CA GLU A 52 1.31 -10.95 -5.32
C GLU A 52 2.82 -11.20 -5.42
N PHE A 53 3.64 -10.14 -5.36
CA PHE A 53 5.09 -10.28 -5.36
C PHE A 53 5.58 -11.03 -4.11
N GLU A 54 5.13 -10.65 -2.92
CA GLU A 54 5.49 -11.33 -1.68
C GLU A 54 5.06 -12.81 -1.70
N LEU A 55 3.86 -13.13 -2.18
CA LEU A 55 3.37 -14.50 -2.28
C LEU A 55 4.21 -15.38 -3.22
N LEU A 56 4.78 -14.79 -4.28
CA LEU A 56 5.63 -15.51 -5.23
C LEU A 56 7.08 -15.69 -4.75
N HIS A 57 7.58 -14.80 -3.88
CA HIS A 57 8.99 -14.76 -3.47
C HIS A 57 9.21 -15.10 -1.99
N THR A 58 8.15 -15.25 -1.22
CA THR A 58 8.22 -15.76 0.15
C THR A 58 8.18 -17.28 0.08
N PRO A 59 9.26 -18.01 0.45
CA PRO A 59 9.14 -19.44 0.66
C PRO A 59 8.06 -19.64 1.73
N VAL A 60 7.08 -20.50 1.45
CA VAL A 60 6.09 -20.90 2.46
C VAL A 60 6.90 -21.41 3.65
N ALA A 61 6.98 -20.61 4.72
CA ALA A 61 7.51 -21.07 5.98
C ALA A 61 6.64 -22.27 6.33
N THR A 62 7.22 -23.47 6.21
CA THR A 62 6.55 -24.71 6.51
C THR A 62 6.18 -24.61 7.99
N ALA A 63 4.90 -24.35 8.26
CA ALA A 63 4.39 -24.37 9.62
C ALA A 63 4.52 -25.83 10.08
N ALA A 64 5.42 -26.04 11.03
CA ALA A 64 5.66 -27.31 11.71
C ALA A 64 4.49 -27.67 12.64
#